data_AF-A0A0X3VSF3-F1
#
_entry.id   AF-A0A0X3VSF3-F1
#
_cell.length_a   1.000
_cell.length_b   1.000
_cell.length_c   1.000
_cell.angle_alpha   90.00
_cell.angle_beta   90.00
_cell.angle_gamma   90.00
#
_symmetry.space_group_name_H-M   'P 1'
#
loop_
_entity.id
_entity.type
_entity.pdbx_description
1 polymer ?
#
loop_
_entity_poly.entity_id
_entity_poly.type
_entity_poly.pdbx_seq_one_letter_code
_entity_poly.pdbx_strand_id
1 'polypeptide(L)'
;MEPSHDRLLDGEALPLPEPWIRILDSGVRNTLEAQLKVEVGEEHPLFGKSVTALARCGRCDEALFGVEGAPTHFAQVHLTWRSAPDTPPWPWTEFLSPPLFDSLADHAH
;
A
#
# COMPACT_ATOMS: atom_id res chain seq x y z
N MET A 1 -11.23 -18.67 -19.35
CA MET A 1 -10.45 -17.43 -19.23
C MET A 1 -11.06 -16.70 -18.05
N GLU A 2 -10.57 -17.00 -16.85
CA GLU A 2 -11.05 -16.40 -15.61
C GLU A 2 -10.79 -14.89 -15.68
N PRO A 3 -11.79 -14.03 -15.44
CA PRO A 3 -11.55 -12.61 -15.30
C PRO A 3 -10.64 -12.39 -14.09
N SER A 4 -9.39 -11.99 -14.34
CA SER A 4 -8.46 -11.48 -13.33
C SER A 4 -9.02 -10.18 -12.77
N HIS A 5 -9.94 -10.26 -11.80
CA HIS A 5 -10.61 -9.13 -11.14
C HIS A 5 -9.71 -8.35 -10.17
N ASP A 6 -8.39 -8.50 -10.23
CA ASP A 6 -7.45 -7.91 -9.27
C ASP A 6 -6.93 -6.53 -9.76
N ARG A 7 -7.86 -5.64 -10.11
CA ARG A 7 -7.54 -4.30 -10.61
C ARG A 7 -8.04 -3.21 -9.66
N LEU A 8 -7.33 -3.05 -8.53
CA LEU A 8 -7.52 -1.90 -7.65
C LEU A 8 -7.11 -0.57 -8.30
N LEU A 9 -6.22 -0.61 -9.31
CA LEU A 9 -5.74 0.57 -10.04
C LEU A 9 -6.78 1.15 -11.01
N ASP A 10 -7.65 0.31 -11.59
CA ASP A 10 -8.62 0.71 -12.62
C ASP A 10 -9.98 1.16 -12.04
N GLY A 11 -10.08 1.30 -10.72
CA GLY A 11 -11.28 1.79 -10.04
C GLY A 11 -12.38 0.73 -9.86
N GLU A 12 -12.12 -0.54 -10.16
CA GLU A 12 -13.06 -1.61 -9.83
C GLU A 12 -13.14 -1.79 -8.31
N ALA A 13 -14.38 -1.95 -7.83
CA ALA A 13 -14.75 -1.98 -6.44
C ALA A 13 -14.39 -3.31 -5.75
N LEU A 14 -13.12 -3.74 -5.82
CA LEU A 14 -12.63 -4.87 -5.02
C LEU A 14 -13.04 -4.70 -3.54
N PRO A 15 -13.85 -5.61 -2.98
CA PRO A 15 -14.13 -5.59 -1.55
C PRO A 15 -12.81 -5.78 -0.81
N LEU A 16 -12.57 -4.99 0.23
CA LEU A 16 -11.42 -5.14 1.11
C LEU A 16 -11.90 -5.85 2.39
N PRO A 17 -11.12 -6.79 2.95
CA PRO A 17 -11.46 -7.39 4.23
C PRO A 17 -11.35 -6.34 5.33
N GLU A 18 -12.20 -6.41 6.36
CA GLU A 18 -12.00 -5.59 7.55
C GLU A 18 -10.62 -5.89 8.18
N PRO A 19 -9.86 -4.90 8.68
CA PRO A 19 -10.22 -3.49 8.88
C PRO A 19 -9.79 -2.56 7.74
N TRP A 20 -9.52 -3.06 6.54
CA TRP A 20 -9.00 -2.25 5.46
C TRP A 20 -10.05 -1.31 4.88
N ILE A 21 -9.71 -0.03 4.85
CA ILE A 21 -10.54 1.05 4.35
C ILE A 21 -9.94 1.55 3.05
N ARG A 22 -10.74 1.51 1.98
CA ARG A 22 -10.35 2.07 0.69
C ARG A 22 -10.16 3.58 0.79
N ILE A 23 -9.09 4.08 0.20
CA ILE A 23 -8.84 5.52 0.13
C ILE A 23 -9.45 6.04 -1.18
N LEU A 24 -10.56 6.78 -1.06
CA LEU A 24 -11.22 7.44 -2.21
C LEU A 24 -10.80 8.91 -2.36
N ASP A 25 -10.45 9.55 -1.25
CA ASP A 25 -10.06 10.96 -1.22
C ASP A 25 -8.62 11.15 -1.70
N SER A 26 -8.44 11.98 -2.74
CA SER A 26 -7.12 12.27 -3.31
C SER A 26 -6.19 13.03 -2.36
N GLY A 27 -6.72 13.82 -1.43
CA GLY A 27 -5.94 14.49 -0.39
C GLY A 27 -5.31 13.51 0.59
N VAL A 28 -6.08 12.51 1.04
CA VAL A 28 -5.58 11.42 1.89
C VAL A 28 -4.54 10.59 1.14
N ARG A 29 -4.77 10.29 -0.15
CA ARG A 29 -3.78 9.57 -0.98
C ARG A 29 -2.46 10.32 -1.05
N ASN A 30 -2.51 11.59 -1.45
CA ASN A 30 -1.33 12.44 -1.57
C ASN A 30 -0.56 12.54 -0.24
N THR A 31 -1.27 12.60 0.88
CA THR A 31 -0.65 12.67 2.22
C THR A 31 0.11 11.40 2.54
N LEU A 32 -0.48 10.22 2.28
CA LEU A 32 0.17 8.93 2.55
C LEU A 32 1.34 8.66 1.60
N GLU A 33 1.20 9.02 0.33
CA GLU A 33 2.29 8.92 -0.66
C GLU A 33 3.45 9.85 -0.32
N ALA A 34 3.17 11.07 0.16
CA ALA A 34 4.18 11.98 0.66
C ALA A 34 4.84 11.44 1.93
N GLN A 35 4.05 10.89 2.86
CA GLN A 35 4.57 10.29 4.09
C GLN A 35 5.50 9.12 3.78
N LEU A 36 5.10 8.21 2.88
CA LEU A 36 5.95 7.12 2.42
C LEU A 36 7.26 7.66 1.85
N LYS A 37 7.22 8.67 0.97
CA LYS A 37 8.42 9.28 0.38
C LYS A 37 9.36 9.90 1.42
N VAL A 38 8.83 10.39 2.54
CA VAL A 38 9.63 10.95 3.63
C VAL A 38 10.29 9.85 4.45
N GLU A 39 9.59 8.74 4.70
CA GLU A 39 10.08 7.64 5.54
C GLU A 39 11.01 6.67 4.83
N VAL A 40 10.85 6.48 3.52
CA VAL A 40 11.70 5.56 2.75
C VAL A 40 13.06 6.19 2.45
N GLY A 41 14.13 5.59 2.97
CA GLY A 41 15.51 5.92 2.60
C GLY A 41 15.95 5.27 1.28
N GLU A 42 17.12 5.65 0.75
CA GLU A 42 17.67 5.14 -0.52
C GLU A 42 17.80 3.62 -0.59
N GLU A 43 17.94 2.96 0.55
CA GLU A 43 18.07 1.50 0.67
C GLU A 43 16.72 0.77 0.59
N HIS A 44 15.61 1.49 0.63
CA HIS A 44 14.26 0.92 0.64
C HIS A 44 13.77 0.59 -0.79
N PRO A 45 13.11 -0.56 -1.03
CA PRO A 45 12.73 -0.98 -2.39
C PRO A 45 11.70 -0.08 -3.09
N LEU A 46 10.95 0.72 -2.31
CA LEU A 46 10.04 1.76 -2.82
C LEU A 46 10.69 3.13 -3.03
N PHE A 47 11.98 3.28 -2.70
CA PHE A 47 12.67 4.56 -2.90
C PHE A 47 12.70 4.95 -4.38
N GLY A 48 12.27 6.17 -4.66
CA GLY A 48 12.17 6.70 -6.03
C GLY A 48 11.10 6.04 -6.91
N LYS A 49 10.24 5.16 -6.36
CA LYS A 49 9.12 4.58 -7.10
C LYS A 49 7.91 5.50 -7.06
N SER A 50 7.21 5.60 -8.19
CA SER A 50 5.86 6.18 -8.21
C SER A 50 4.89 5.15 -7.65
N VAL A 51 4.13 5.55 -6.64
CA VAL A 51 3.12 4.70 -6.01
C VAL A 51 1.81 5.45 -5.86
N THR A 52 0.70 4.71 -5.82
CA THR A 52 -0.63 5.24 -5.51
C THR A 52 -1.14 4.62 -4.22
N ALA A 53 -1.60 5.42 -3.26
CA ALA A 53 -2.24 4.88 -2.06
C ALA A 53 -3.65 4.36 -2.39
N LEU A 54 -3.89 3.07 -2.14
CA LEU A 54 -5.13 2.36 -2.51
C LEU A 54 -6.05 2.13 -1.32
N ALA A 55 -5.46 1.69 -0.21
CA ALA A 55 -6.18 1.40 1.03
C ALA A 55 -5.31 1.70 2.25
N ARG A 56 -5.96 1.84 3.40
CA ARG A 56 -5.29 1.90 4.70
C ARG A 56 -5.98 0.99 5.70
N CYS A 57 -5.23 0.51 6.67
CA CYS A 57 -5.79 -0.19 7.80
C CYS A 57 -6.54 0.80 8.70
N GLY A 58 -7.81 0.52 9.02
CA GLY A 58 -8.60 1.33 9.93
C GLY A 58 -8.29 1.11 11.41
N ARG A 59 -7.46 0.11 11.74
CA ARG A 59 -7.10 -0.28 13.11
C ARG A 59 -5.60 -0.24 13.41
N CYS A 60 -4.76 0.01 12.41
CA CYS A 60 -3.30 -0.07 12.48
C CYS A 60 -2.63 0.90 11.49
N ASP A 61 -1.31 1.05 11.62
CA ASP A 61 -0.51 2.02 10.88
C ASP A 61 -0.04 1.53 9.49
N GLU A 62 -0.80 0.62 8.89
CA GLU A 62 -0.47 0.05 7.59
C GLU A 62 -1.26 0.68 6.45
N ALA A 63 -0.59 0.84 5.31
CA ALA A 63 -1.17 1.35 4.08
C ALA A 63 -0.78 0.45 2.89
N LEU A 64 -1.74 0.25 1.99
CA LEU A 64 -1.55 -0.49 0.75
C LEU A 64 -1.32 0.49 -0.39
N PHE A 65 -0.20 0.31 -1.08
CA PHE A 65 0.21 1.10 -2.22
C PHE A 65 0.24 0.23 -3.49
N GLY A 66 -0.23 0.77 -4.61
CA GLY A 66 0.02 0.20 -5.94
C GLY A 66 1.27 0.82 -6.55
N VAL A 67 2.17 0.02 -7.10
CA VAL A 67 3.39 0.52 -7.75
C VAL A 67 3.10 0.81 -9.23
N GLU A 68 3.33 2.05 -9.67
CA GLU A 68 3.11 2.41 -11.08
C GLU A 68 4.06 1.64 -12.01
N GLY A 69 3.55 1.21 -13.17
CA GLY A 69 4.28 0.41 -14.14
C GLY A 69 4.35 -1.08 -13.80
N ALA A 70 3.82 -1.50 -12.66
CA ALA A 70 3.78 -2.89 -12.22
C ALA A 70 2.36 -3.24 -11.72
N PRO A 71 1.40 -3.49 -12.63
CA PRO A 71 -0.04 -3.55 -12.31
C PRO A 71 -0.45 -4.70 -11.37
N THR A 72 0.42 -5.67 -11.14
CA THR A 72 0.22 -6.79 -10.20
C THR A 72 1.14 -6.72 -8.97
N HIS A 73 1.83 -5.59 -8.77
CA HIS A 73 2.69 -5.37 -7.61
C HIS A 73 2.07 -4.35 -6.69
N PHE A 74 1.69 -4.83 -5.52
CA PHE A 74 1.20 -4.01 -4.43
C PHE A 74 2.20 -4.07 -3.30
N ALA A 75 2.29 -3.00 -2.52
CA ALA A 75 3.16 -2.90 -1.37
C ALA A 75 2.30 -2.56 -0.16
N GLN A 76 2.20 -3.49 0.78
CA GLN A 76 1.74 -3.20 2.13
C GLN A 76 2.91 -2.60 2.89
N VAL A 77 2.73 -1.40 3.42
CA VAL A 77 3.77 -0.68 4.14
C VAL A 77 3.26 -0.28 5.51
N HIS A 78 4.02 -0.62 6.55
CA HIS A 78 3.81 -0.09 7.89
C HIS A 78 4.51 1.27 8.00
N LEU A 79 3.72 2.34 8.02
CA LEU A 79 4.24 3.70 8.15
C LEU A 79 4.59 3.97 9.61
N THR A 80 5.77 4.53 9.86
CA THR A 80 6.23 4.86 11.22
C THR A 80 5.85 6.29 11.65
N TRP A 81 5.22 7.04 10.74
CA TRP A 81 4.82 8.45 10.84
C TRP A 81 5.99 9.40 11.13
N ARG A 82 7.21 9.00 10.77
CA ARG A 82 8.42 9.81 10.97
C ARG A 82 8.51 10.92 9.93
N SER A 83 9.01 12.09 10.35
CA SER A 83 9.30 13.19 9.41
C SER A 83 10.70 13.11 8.78
N ALA A 84 11.31 11.92 8.77
CA ALA A 84 12.65 11.66 8.22
C ALA A 84 12.75 10.18 7.78
N PRO A 85 13.70 9.84 6.89
CA PRO A 85 13.95 8.46 6.52
C PRO A 85 14.23 7.61 7.75
N ASP A 86 13.54 6.48 7.86
CA ASP A 86 13.77 5.56 8.97
C ASP A 86 14.96 4.63 8.66
N THR A 87 15.50 4.01 9.71
CA THR A 87 16.58 3.04 9.57
C THR A 87 16.03 1.67 9.19
N PRO A 88 16.70 0.93 8.28
CA PRO A 88 16.32 -0.44 7.95
C PRO A 88 16.12 -1.31 9.21
N PRO A 89 15.05 -2.13 9.28
CA PRO A 89 14.16 -2.51 8.19
C PRO A 89 12.92 -1.62 8.01
N TRP A 90 12.86 -0.46 8.67
CA TRP A 90 11.70 0.43 8.63
C TRP A 90 11.82 1.48 7.51
N PRO A 91 10.68 1.92 6.93
CA PRO A 91 9.35 1.35 7.09
C PRO A 91 9.28 -0.08 6.53
N TRP A 92 8.60 -0.98 7.24
CA TRP A 92 8.51 -2.37 6.82
C TRP A 92 7.60 -2.47 5.60
N THR A 93 8.04 -3.19 4.57
CA THR A 93 7.30 -3.35 3.32
C THR A 93 7.19 -4.82 2.95
N GLU A 94 5.97 -5.25 2.67
CA GLU A 94 5.66 -6.53 2.07
C GLU A 94 5.07 -6.35 0.67
N PHE A 95 5.66 -7.04 -0.31
CA PHE A 95 5.14 -7.04 -1.68
C PHE A 95 4.09 -8.12 -1.83
N LEU A 96 2.87 -7.70 -2.17
CA LEU A 96 1.73 -8.57 -2.36
C LEU A 96 1.49 -8.81 -3.85
N SER A 97 1.10 -10.04 -4.16
CA SER A 97 0.61 -10.45 -5.46
C SER A 97 -0.88 -10.80 -5.35
N PRO A 98 -1.65 -10.71 -6.46
CA PRO A 98 -3.04 -11.18 -6.50
C PRO A 98 -3.18 -12.65 -6.06
N PRO A 99 -4.30 -13.05 -5.42
CA PRO A 99 -5.45 -12.21 -5.06
C PRO A 99 -5.20 -11.39 -3.78
N LEU A 100 -5.41 -10.07 -3.84
CA LEU A 100 -5.14 -9.18 -2.70
C LEU A 100 -6.03 -9.41 -1.49
N PHE A 101 -7.26 -9.86 -1.71
CA PHE A 101 -8.21 -10.07 -0.62
C PHE A 101 -7.66 -11.07 0.40
N ASP A 102 -7.12 -12.19 -0.05
CA ASP A 102 -6.59 -13.23 0.83
C ASP A 102 -5.34 -12.74 1.57
N SER A 103 -4.43 -12.05 0.89
CA SER A 103 -3.25 -11.45 1.52
C SER A 103 -3.62 -10.42 2.61
N LEU A 104 -4.59 -9.55 2.33
CA LEU A 104 -5.05 -8.54 3.29
C LEU A 104 -5.91 -9.13 4.41
N ALA A 105 -6.53 -10.29 4.19
CA ALA A 105 -7.29 -11.02 5.20
C ALA A 105 -6.39 -11.84 6.13
N ASP A 106 -5.25 -12.35 5.60
CA ASP A 106 -4.22 -13.05 6.38
C ASP A 106 -3.35 -12.10 7.20
N HIS A 107 -3.49 -10.78 7.00
CA HIS A 107 -2.96 -9.76 7.90
C HIS A 107 -3.65 -9.88 9.29
N ALA A 108 -3.13 -10.81 10.06
CA ALA A 108 -3.48 -11.11 11.43
C ALA A 108 -2.74 -10.13 12.35
N HIS A 109 -3.51 -9.42 13.18
CA HIS A 109 -3.00 -8.66 14.31
C HIS A 109 -2.87 -9.56 15.54
#